data_AF-A0A2J6T085-F1
#
_entry.id   AF-A0A2J6T085-F1
#
_cell.length_a   1.000
_cell.length_b   1.000
_cell.length_c   1.000
_cell.angle_alpha   90.00
_cell.angle_beta   90.00
_cell.angle_gamma   90.00
#
_symmetry.space_group_name_H-M   'P 1'
#
loop_
_entity.id
_entity.type
_entity.pdbx_description
1 polymer ?
#
loop_
_entity_poly.entity_id
_entity_poly.type
_entity_poly.pdbx_seq_one_letter_code
_entity_poly.pdbx_strand_id
1 'polypeptide(L)'
;SNTGGNNFDIYSQDNPDRDEIWRSIRMDKMTAITVEEYSRVSPSKQTAHLYGGEEGYGVLLEVFHQLHCLDAIRQEFYAGPIETVVTKGFAEGGYADHCFSYLVQTILCHGDVGFMTVRWHERMQAFHANFNIQKKCRNVDAIREWALAKEPKFHPTSRSSR
;
A
#
# COMPACT_ATOMS: atom_id res chain seq x y z
N SER A 1 9.67 -5.38 26.74
CA SER A 1 9.60 -4.41 27.83
C SER A 1 8.78 -3.22 27.36
N ASN A 2 7.68 -2.92 28.07
CA ASN A 2 7.02 -1.63 28.00
C ASN A 2 8.00 -0.55 28.45
N THR A 3 8.30 0.40 27.57
CA THR A 3 8.92 1.69 27.90
C THR A 3 8.19 2.70 27.02
N GLY A 4 7.38 3.63 27.55
CA GLY A 4 7.77 4.56 28.60
C GLY A 4 8.20 5.93 28.05
N GLY A 5 7.79 6.27 26.83
CA GLY A 5 7.81 7.63 26.27
C GLY A 5 6.55 7.78 25.42
N ASN A 6 6.08 9.01 25.19
CA ASN A 6 5.01 9.31 24.23
C ASN A 6 5.49 9.00 22.79
N ASN A 7 5.79 7.74 22.49
CA ASN A 7 5.94 7.23 21.14
C ASN A 7 4.52 6.99 20.63
N PHE A 8 3.87 8.09 20.22
CA PHE A 8 2.73 7.93 19.33
C PHE A 8 3.20 7.10 18.13
N ASP A 9 2.38 6.15 17.72
CA ASP A 9 2.54 5.54 16.42
C ASP A 9 2.59 6.65 15.38
N ILE A 10 3.70 6.74 14.66
CA ILE A 10 3.98 7.88 13.78
C ILE A 10 2.98 8.00 12.63
N TYR A 11 2.23 6.93 12.32
CA TYR A 11 1.20 6.90 11.29
C TYR A 11 -0.22 7.14 11.81
N SER A 12 -0.40 7.15 13.14
CA SER A 12 -1.69 7.23 13.81
C SER A 12 -2.40 8.57 13.58
N GLN A 13 -3.74 8.54 13.64
CA GLN A 13 -4.61 9.71 13.70
C GLN A 13 -4.32 10.61 14.91
N ASP A 14 -3.80 10.06 16.00
CA ASP A 14 -3.43 10.83 17.20
C ASP A 14 -2.15 11.66 17.00
N ASN A 15 -1.37 11.36 15.95
CA ASN A 15 -0.19 12.14 15.60
C ASN A 15 -0.57 13.39 14.78
N PRO A 16 -0.30 14.62 15.27
CA PRO A 16 -0.60 15.84 14.52
C PRO A 16 0.17 15.94 13.20
N ASP A 17 1.37 15.35 13.12
CA ASP A 17 2.25 15.42 11.95
C ASP A 17 2.00 14.28 10.94
N ARG A 18 0.98 13.44 11.18
CA ARG A 18 0.71 12.22 10.40
C ARG A 18 0.61 12.50 8.89
N ASP A 19 -0.13 13.52 8.48
CA ASP A 19 -0.37 13.76 7.05
C ASP A 19 0.91 14.16 6.32
N GLU A 20 1.87 14.77 7.02
CA GLU A 20 3.21 14.99 6.49
C GLU A 20 4.03 13.72 6.39
N ILE A 21 3.98 12.87 7.42
CA ILE A 21 4.66 11.57 7.42
C ILE A 21 4.14 10.68 6.29
N TRP A 22 2.82 10.53 6.15
CA TRP A 22 2.16 9.77 5.08
C TRP A 22 2.56 10.29 3.69
N ARG A 23 2.61 11.62 3.51
CA ARG A 23 3.05 12.24 2.26
C ARG A 23 4.54 11.99 1.96
N SER A 24 5.38 11.96 3.00
CA SER A 24 6.83 11.75 2.84
C SER A 24 7.16 10.32 2.35
N ILE A 25 6.39 9.32 2.78
CA ILE A 25 6.69 7.91 2.48
C ILE A 25 6.08 7.42 1.16
N ARG A 26 4.98 8.02 0.68
CA ARG A 26 4.24 7.49 -0.48
C ARG A 26 4.82 7.85 -1.86
N MET A 27 5.88 8.66 -1.92
CA MET A 27 6.56 9.17 -3.14
C MET A 27 5.67 9.22 -4.39
N ASP A 28 5.00 10.36 -4.63
CA ASP A 28 4.08 10.53 -5.77
C ASP A 28 4.79 10.78 -7.12
N LYS A 29 6.10 10.55 -7.20
CA LYS A 29 6.90 10.87 -8.38
C LYS A 29 7.10 9.65 -9.27
N MET A 30 7.06 9.90 -10.57
CA MET A 30 7.46 8.90 -11.56
C MET A 30 8.97 8.64 -11.47
N THR A 31 9.35 7.39 -11.64
CA THR A 31 10.75 6.97 -11.75
C THR A 31 11.11 6.86 -13.23
N ALA A 32 12.21 7.49 -13.62
CA ALA A 32 12.81 7.31 -14.94
C ALA A 32 13.72 6.07 -14.93
N ILE A 33 13.61 5.24 -15.97
CA ILE A 33 14.54 4.13 -16.21
C ILE A 33 15.10 4.22 -17.62
N THR A 34 16.35 3.81 -17.76
CA THR A 34 17.06 3.75 -19.04
C THR A 34 16.49 2.65 -19.95
N VAL A 35 16.81 2.73 -21.24
CA VAL A 35 16.48 1.69 -22.22
C VAL A 35 17.10 0.34 -21.82
N GLU A 36 18.33 0.38 -21.29
CA GLU A 36 19.03 -0.82 -20.82
C GLU A 36 18.32 -1.46 -19.62
N GLU A 37 17.93 -0.68 -18.62
CA GLU A 37 17.19 -1.17 -17.45
C GLU A 37 15.84 -1.76 -17.87
N TYR A 38 15.10 -1.07 -18.74
CA TYR A 38 13.81 -1.54 -19.25
C TYR A 38 13.93 -2.89 -19.98
N SER A 39 14.98 -3.10 -20.77
CA SER A 39 15.21 -4.35 -21.51
C SER A 39 15.32 -5.59 -20.60
N ARG A 40 15.69 -5.39 -19.33
CA ARG A 40 15.87 -6.46 -18.34
C ARG A 40 14.57 -6.81 -17.59
N VAL A 41 13.54 -5.97 -17.66
CA VAL A 41 12.36 -6.04 -16.76
C VAL A 41 11.18 -6.82 -17.35
N SER A 42 11.10 -6.93 -18.68
CA SER A 42 10.34 -7.92 -19.47
C SER A 42 9.86 -7.26 -20.78
N PRO A 43 10.08 -7.89 -21.96
CA PRO A 43 9.68 -7.34 -23.25
C PRO A 43 8.16 -7.12 -23.44
N SER A 44 7.32 -7.75 -22.62
CA SER A 44 5.85 -7.71 -22.77
C SER A 44 5.18 -6.53 -22.07
N LYS A 45 5.91 -5.77 -21.25
CA LYS A 45 5.37 -4.69 -20.43
C LYS A 45 5.59 -3.33 -21.08
N GLN A 46 4.80 -3.00 -22.10
CA GLN A 46 4.82 -1.65 -22.67
C GLN A 46 4.62 -0.59 -21.58
N THR A 47 5.49 0.41 -21.58
CA THR A 47 5.40 1.60 -20.73
C THR A 47 5.67 2.84 -21.57
N ALA A 48 5.18 3.99 -21.12
CA ALA A 48 5.35 5.24 -21.84
C ALA A 48 6.80 5.74 -21.79
N HIS A 49 7.21 6.39 -22.87
CA HIS A 49 8.44 7.18 -22.90
C HIS A 49 8.34 8.39 -21.98
N LEU A 50 9.49 8.90 -21.55
CA LEU A 50 9.57 10.13 -20.79
C LEU A 50 9.08 11.32 -21.63
N TYR A 51 8.42 12.26 -20.97
CA TYR A 51 7.87 13.44 -21.63
C TYR A 51 9.00 14.39 -22.07
N GLY A 52 8.78 15.17 -23.13
CA GLY A 52 9.74 16.19 -23.57
C GLY A 52 10.92 15.66 -24.39
N GLY A 53 10.88 14.41 -24.86
CA GLY A 53 11.92 13.83 -25.71
C GLY A 53 13.15 13.32 -24.95
N GLU A 54 13.07 13.24 -23.63
CA GLU A 54 14.08 12.57 -22.80
C GLU A 54 14.15 11.07 -23.16
N GLU A 55 15.37 10.55 -23.26
CA GLU A 55 15.59 9.14 -23.55
C GLU A 55 15.27 8.28 -22.33
N GLY A 56 14.50 7.21 -22.55
CA GLY A 56 14.12 6.26 -21.51
C GLY A 56 12.61 6.15 -21.34
N TYR A 57 12.23 5.63 -20.18
CA TYR A 57 10.87 5.19 -19.88
C TYR A 57 10.43 5.62 -18.49
N GLY A 58 9.15 5.97 -18.36
CA GLY A 58 8.52 6.20 -17.07
C GLY A 58 8.01 4.91 -16.46
N VAL A 59 8.20 4.73 -15.15
CA VAL A 59 7.60 3.66 -14.34
C VAL A 59 7.24 4.18 -12.94
N LEU A 60 6.42 3.41 -12.22
CA LEU A 60 6.23 3.58 -10.77
C LEU A 60 6.83 2.37 -10.06
N LEU A 61 7.42 2.59 -8.87
CA LEU A 61 7.75 1.50 -7.98
C LEU A 61 6.51 1.08 -7.20
N GLU A 62 6.29 -0.23 -7.10
CA GLU A 62 5.09 -0.80 -6.48
C GLU A 62 4.91 -0.37 -5.03
N VAL A 63 5.98 -0.35 -4.23
CA VAL A 63 5.93 0.09 -2.82
C VAL A 63 5.31 1.48 -2.67
N PHE A 64 5.64 2.42 -3.55
CA PHE A 64 5.13 3.79 -3.48
C PHE A 64 3.70 3.88 -3.99
N HIS A 65 3.34 3.14 -5.04
CA HIS A 65 1.95 3.09 -5.49
C HIS A 65 1.01 2.44 -4.44
N GLN A 66 1.49 1.40 -3.74
CA GLN A 66 0.77 0.77 -2.63
C GLN A 66 0.51 1.77 -1.49
N LEU A 67 1.53 2.54 -1.09
CA LEU A 67 1.39 3.59 -0.07
C LEU A 67 0.47 4.73 -0.53
N HIS A 68 0.57 5.14 -1.80
CA HIS A 68 -0.30 6.15 -2.39
C HIS A 68 -1.77 5.72 -2.32
N CYS A 69 -2.09 4.50 -2.75
CA CYS A 69 -3.45 3.97 -2.69
C CYS A 69 -3.94 3.82 -1.25
N LEU A 70 -3.09 3.34 -0.33
CA LEU A 70 -3.46 3.19 1.08
C LEU A 70 -3.77 4.55 1.73
N ASP A 71 -2.97 5.59 1.44
CA ASP A 71 -3.21 6.94 1.94
C ASP A 71 -4.49 7.56 1.35
N ALA A 72 -4.77 7.34 0.06
CA ALA A 72 -6.02 7.78 -0.55
C ALA A 72 -7.24 7.15 0.14
N ILE A 73 -7.19 5.83 0.40
CA ILE A 73 -8.25 5.12 1.14
C ILE A 73 -8.38 5.66 2.56
N ARG A 74 -7.26 5.90 3.25
CA ARG A 74 -7.23 6.49 4.60
C ARG A 74 -7.93 7.85 4.61
N GLN A 75 -7.56 8.74 3.70
CA GLN A 75 -8.14 10.08 3.62
C GLN A 75 -9.65 10.02 3.37
N GLU A 76 -10.11 9.20 2.42
CA GLU A 76 -11.54 9.00 2.15
C GLU A 76 -12.29 8.40 3.35
N PHE A 77 -11.67 7.45 4.05
CA PHE A 77 -12.26 6.83 5.25
C PHE A 77 -12.53 7.85 6.37
N TYR A 78 -11.64 8.82 6.56
CA TYR A 78 -11.78 9.85 7.60
C TYR A 78 -12.47 11.14 7.12
N ALA A 79 -12.70 11.32 5.81
CA ALA A 79 -13.37 12.50 5.26
C ALA A 79 -14.92 12.44 5.40
N GLY A 80 -15.49 11.24 5.44
CA GLY A 80 -16.94 11.03 5.46
C GLY A 80 -17.56 10.94 6.88
N PRO A 81 -18.89 11.17 7.01
CA PRO A 81 -19.60 10.88 8.25
C PRO A 81 -19.57 9.37 8.52
N ILE A 82 -19.25 8.98 9.75
CA ILE A 82 -19.23 7.58 10.15
C ILE A 82 -20.66 7.17 10.56
N GLU A 83 -21.42 6.64 9.60
CA GLU A 83 -22.88 6.52 9.74
C GLU A 83 -23.37 5.21 10.38
N THR A 84 -22.57 4.14 10.38
CA THR A 84 -23.01 2.84 10.91
C THR A 84 -22.38 2.53 12.26
N VAL A 85 -23.10 1.82 13.14
CA VAL A 85 -22.56 1.37 14.45
C VAL A 85 -21.28 0.53 14.28
N VAL A 86 -21.19 -0.25 13.20
CA VAL A 86 -20.03 -1.07 12.87
C VAL A 86 -18.84 -0.19 12.46
N THR A 87 -19.02 0.73 11.53
CA THR A 87 -17.95 1.65 11.11
C THR A 87 -17.54 2.60 12.24
N LYS A 88 -18.51 3.01 13.08
CA LYS A 88 -18.28 3.82 14.27
C LYS A 88 -17.47 3.09 15.32
N GLY A 89 -17.83 1.86 15.68
CA GLY A 89 -17.04 1.05 16.60
C GLY A 89 -15.65 0.71 16.07
N PHE A 90 -15.51 0.51 14.76
CA PHE A 90 -14.22 0.26 14.11
C PHE A 90 -13.31 1.51 14.07
N ALA A 91 -13.88 2.68 13.80
CA ALA A 91 -13.15 3.95 13.78
C ALA A 91 -12.86 4.47 15.20
N GLU A 92 -13.88 4.61 16.05
CA GLU A 92 -13.75 5.13 17.42
C GLU A 92 -13.05 4.16 18.37
N GLY A 93 -13.09 2.86 18.08
CA GLY A 93 -12.33 1.85 18.82
C GLY A 93 -10.83 1.81 18.50
N GLY A 94 -10.34 2.72 17.64
CA GLY A 94 -8.93 2.76 17.21
C GLY A 94 -8.51 1.58 16.33
N TYR A 95 -9.46 0.74 15.88
CA TYR A 95 -9.15 -0.40 15.02
C TYR A 95 -8.74 0.04 13.63
N ALA A 96 -9.48 0.97 13.03
CA ALA A 96 -9.13 1.54 11.73
C ALA A 96 -7.71 2.14 11.75
N ASP A 97 -7.41 2.90 12.80
CA ASP A 97 -6.16 3.62 12.95
C ASP A 97 -4.94 2.68 12.96
N HIS A 98 -4.90 1.73 13.90
CA HIS A 98 -3.78 0.78 13.93
C HIS A 98 -3.75 -0.15 12.72
N CYS A 99 -4.89 -0.43 12.07
CA CYS A 99 -4.91 -1.20 10.82
C CYS A 99 -4.13 -0.46 9.73
N PHE A 100 -4.40 0.85 9.56
CA PHE A 100 -3.64 1.67 8.62
C PHE A 100 -2.16 1.70 8.97
N SER A 101 -1.80 1.92 10.23
CA SER A 101 -0.40 1.91 10.64
C SER A 101 0.29 0.56 10.41
N TYR A 102 -0.39 -0.54 10.70
CA TYR A 102 0.13 -1.89 10.46
C TYR A 102 0.36 -2.15 8.97
N LEU A 103 -0.57 -1.73 8.11
CA LEU A 103 -0.44 -1.90 6.67
C LEU A 103 0.71 -1.06 6.10
N VAL A 104 0.89 0.18 6.56
CA VAL A 104 2.06 0.99 6.19
C VAL A 104 3.35 0.29 6.55
N GLN A 105 3.48 -0.17 7.80
CA GLN A 105 4.67 -0.90 8.26
C GLN A 105 4.91 -2.15 7.42
N THR A 106 3.85 -2.91 7.11
CA THR A 106 3.94 -4.12 6.29
C THR A 106 4.44 -3.79 4.87
N ILE A 107 3.89 -2.76 4.23
CA ILE A 107 4.30 -2.34 2.89
C ILE A 107 5.77 -1.89 2.89
N LEU A 108 6.17 -1.08 3.87
CA LEU A 108 7.56 -0.62 3.99
C LEU A 108 8.54 -1.78 4.28
N CYS A 109 8.16 -2.72 5.15
CA CYS A 109 8.99 -3.89 5.46
C CYS A 109 9.16 -4.83 4.27
N HIS A 110 8.12 -5.01 3.45
CA HIS A 110 8.21 -5.87 2.27
C HIS A 110 8.87 -5.19 1.08
N GLY A 111 8.71 -3.86 0.94
CA GLY A 111 9.42 -3.04 -0.04
C GLY A 111 9.36 -3.60 -1.46
N ASP A 112 8.16 -3.67 -2.07
CA ASP A 112 8.03 -4.17 -3.44
C ASP A 112 8.73 -3.24 -4.44
N VAL A 113 9.92 -3.66 -4.88
CA VAL A 113 10.76 -2.96 -5.88
C VAL A 113 10.35 -3.28 -7.33
N GLY A 114 9.24 -4.00 -7.53
CA GLY A 114 8.68 -4.23 -8.85
C GLY A 114 8.29 -2.93 -9.54
N PHE A 115 8.25 -2.97 -10.87
CA PHE A 115 7.84 -1.83 -11.69
C PHE A 115 6.39 -1.97 -12.15
N MET A 116 5.62 -0.91 -11.93
CA MET A 116 4.35 -0.66 -12.59
C MET A 116 4.60 0.14 -13.87
N THR A 117 4.07 -0.33 -15.00
CA THR A 117 4.14 0.48 -16.22
C THR A 117 3.10 1.59 -16.18
N VAL A 118 3.36 2.65 -16.93
CA VAL A 118 2.43 3.76 -17.08
C VAL A 118 2.09 3.97 -18.54
N ARG A 119 0.94 4.58 -18.79
CA ARG A 119 0.49 5.01 -20.11
C ARG A 119 0.29 6.51 -20.10
N TRP A 120 0.68 7.18 -21.18
CA TRP A 120 0.36 8.59 -21.35
C TRP A 120 -1.11 8.76 -21.67
N HIS A 121 -1.80 9.66 -20.95
CA HIS A 121 -3.20 9.98 -21.17
C HIS A 121 -3.32 11.42 -21.72
N GLU A 122 -3.47 11.55 -23.05
CA GLU A 122 -3.41 12.83 -23.75
C GLU A 122 -4.37 13.90 -23.21
N ARG A 123 -5.63 13.55 -22.95
CA ARG A 123 -6.61 14.55 -22.48
C ARG A 123 -6.30 15.10 -21.07
N MET A 124 -5.67 14.29 -20.24
CA MET A 124 -5.34 14.65 -18.86
C MET A 124 -3.92 15.24 -18.77
N GLN A 125 -3.13 15.13 -19.84
CA GLN A 125 -1.70 15.46 -19.86
C GLN A 125 -0.96 14.81 -18.67
N ALA A 126 -1.29 13.54 -18.39
CA ALA A 126 -0.82 12.83 -17.22
C ALA A 126 -0.52 11.36 -17.52
N PHE A 127 0.40 10.77 -16.75
CA PHE A 127 0.67 9.35 -16.77
C PHE A 127 -0.33 8.60 -15.89
N HIS A 128 -0.87 7.51 -16.41
CA HIS A 128 -1.78 6.62 -15.70
C HIS A 128 -1.11 5.28 -15.44
N ALA A 129 -1.20 4.81 -14.20
CA ALA A 129 -0.81 3.46 -13.81
C ALA A 129 -1.51 2.41 -14.69
N ASN A 130 -0.75 1.45 -15.20
CA ASN A 130 -1.28 0.30 -15.92
C ASN A 130 -1.52 -0.85 -14.95
N PHE A 131 -2.78 -1.05 -14.56
CA PHE A 131 -3.18 -2.17 -13.69
C PHE A 131 -3.28 -3.51 -14.41
N ASN A 132 -3.30 -3.52 -15.75
CA ASN A 132 -3.31 -4.76 -16.53
C ASN A 132 -1.87 -5.30 -16.70
N ILE A 133 -1.24 -5.66 -15.59
CA ILE A 133 0.10 -6.24 -15.54
C ILE A 133 0.09 -7.55 -14.78
N GLN A 134 0.79 -8.55 -15.30
CA GLN A 134 0.97 -9.82 -14.63
C GLN A 134 2.00 -9.67 -13.50
N LYS A 135 1.62 -10.12 -12.30
CA LYS A 135 2.44 -10.15 -11.10
C LYS A 135 2.86 -11.57 -10.79
N LYS A 136 4.08 -11.74 -10.31
CA LYS A 136 4.53 -13.03 -9.76
C LYS A 136 4.25 -13.04 -8.27
N CYS A 137 3.15 -13.67 -7.88
CA CYS A 137 2.72 -13.76 -6.49
C CYS A 137 3.38 -14.96 -5.77
N ARG A 138 3.37 -14.92 -4.44
CA ARG A 138 3.61 -16.11 -3.62
C ARG A 138 2.45 -17.09 -3.81
N ASN A 139 2.71 -18.38 -3.65
CA ASN A 139 1.65 -19.39 -3.70
C ASN A 139 0.81 -19.29 -2.42
N VAL A 140 -0.35 -18.64 -2.52
CA VAL A 140 -1.27 -18.43 -1.38
C VAL A 140 -1.88 -19.75 -0.91
N ASP A 141 -2.10 -20.71 -1.82
CA ASP A 141 -2.66 -22.02 -1.46
C ASP A 141 -1.66 -22.80 -0.60
N ALA A 142 -0.38 -22.81 -0.97
CA ALA A 142 0.67 -23.44 -0.16
C ALA A 142 0.78 -22.79 1.24
N ILE A 143 0.64 -21.46 1.33
CA ILE A 143 0.62 -20.75 2.61
C ILE A 143 -0.59 -21.18 3.45
N ARG A 144 -1.77 -21.26 2.83
CA ARG A 144 -3.02 -21.67 3.48
C ARG A 144 -2.96 -23.11 3.98
N GLU A 145 -2.52 -24.02 3.13
CA GLU A 145 -2.36 -25.45 3.46
C GLU A 145 -1.42 -25.63 4.65
N TRP A 146 -0.28 -24.93 4.65
CA TRP A 146 0.64 -24.95 5.78
C TRP A 146 -0.01 -24.44 7.07
N ALA A 147 -0.79 -23.34 7.01
CA ALA A 147 -1.46 -22.77 8.17
C ALA A 147 -2.51 -23.72 8.76
N LEU A 148 -3.35 -24.33 7.90
CA LEU A 148 -4.37 -25.29 8.30
C LEU A 148 -3.76 -26.53 8.96
N ALA A 149 -2.63 -27.03 8.43
CA ALA A 149 -1.91 -28.16 9.02
C ALA A 149 -1.30 -27.86 10.40
N LYS A 150 -1.29 -26.59 10.83
CA LYS A 150 -0.76 -26.12 12.12
C LYS A 150 -1.85 -25.61 13.05
N GLU A 151 -3.13 -25.81 12.73
CA GLU A 151 -4.21 -25.40 13.63
C GLU A 151 -4.06 -26.06 15.02
N PRO A 152 -4.19 -25.28 16.10
CA PRO A 152 -4.07 -25.81 17.44
C PRO A 152 -5.24 -26.76 17.72
N LYS A 153 -4.95 -27.89 18.38
CA LYS A 153 -5.97 -28.88 18.75
C LYS A 153 -7.04 -28.33 19.70
N PHE A 154 -6.75 -27.25 20.41
CA PHE A 154 -7.63 -26.63 21.38
C PHE A 154 -7.77 -25.15 21.06
N HIS A 155 -9.01 -24.70 20.89
CA HIS A 155 -9.34 -23.28 20.79
C HIS A 155 -9.92 -22.80 22.13
N PRO A 156 -9.57 -21.59 22.59
CA PRO A 156 -10.25 -20.99 23.73
C PRO A 156 -11.75 -20.90 23.41
N THR A 157 -12.59 -21.31 24.36
CA THR A 157 -14.04 -21.14 24.24
C THR A 157 -14.32 -19.65 24.03
N SER A 158 -15.01 -19.31 22.94
CA SER A 158 -15.46 -17.94 22.75
C SER A 158 -16.30 -17.56 23.96
N ARG A 159 -15.96 -16.43 24.61
CA ARG A 159 -16.86 -15.86 25.61
C ARG A 159 -18.15 -15.51 24.87
N SER A 160 -19.17 -16.36 25.01
CA SER A 160 -20.54 -15.99 24.73
C SER A 160 -20.81 -14.70 25.48
N SER A 161 -21.03 -13.62 24.73
CA SER A 161 -21.58 -12.37 25.25
C SER A 161 -22.91 -12.70 25.91
N ARG A 162 -22.94 -12.60 27.24
CA ARG A 162 -24.19 -12.48 27.99
C ARG A 162 -24.81 -11.12 27.73
#